data_AF-A0A7J2JSF4-F1
#
_entry.id   AF-A0A7J2JSF4-F1
#
_cell.length_a   1.000
_cell.length_b   1.000
_cell.length_c   1.000
_cell.angle_alpha   90.00
_cell.angle_beta   90.00
_cell.angle_gamma   90.00
#
_symmetry.space_group_name_H-M   'P 1'
#
loop_
_entity.id
_entity.type
_entity.pdbx_description
1 polymer ?
#
loop_
_entity_poly.entity_id
_entity_poly.type
_entity_poly.pdbx_seq_one_letter_code
_entity_poly.pdbx_strand_id
1 'polypeptide(L)'
;WSLPTFWSAIVLLAIFYGALGWFPPGRLSPEAQSIVHSAEWVGYTGLYTIDAILNRNLFVFVDALRHLFLPVLNLVIVGNAGIMRVMRSSLLEELHKEYVMAARTKGVPEKVVINKHAMRNAMIPVVTMAGVLVASFLTGLVITETVFEFKGLGYWAAHAATQLDFPAVLAFALFSGIVFVVSNLLVDILYAYLDPRIRLG
;
A
#
# COMPACT_ATOMS: atom_id res chain seq x y z
N TRP A 1 18.54 4.45 -1.60
CA TRP A 1 17.44 5.20 -0.99
C TRP A 1 18.00 6.56 -0.64
N SER A 2 17.87 7.55 -1.54
CA SER A 2 18.54 8.85 -1.40
C SER A 2 17.59 10.04 -1.44
N LEU A 3 16.31 9.83 -1.81
CA LEU A 3 15.29 10.87 -1.73
C LEU A 3 14.38 10.59 -0.53
N PRO A 4 14.23 11.56 0.39
CA PRO A 4 13.24 11.47 1.44
C PRO A 4 11.82 11.36 0.88
N THR A 5 10.96 10.58 1.55
CA THR A 5 9.56 10.34 1.14
C THR A 5 8.71 11.61 1.10
N PHE A 6 9.05 12.63 1.89
CA PHE A 6 8.38 13.93 1.84
C PHE A 6 8.70 14.68 0.54
N TRP A 7 9.90 14.51 0.01
CA TRP A 7 10.33 15.24 -1.19
C TRP A 7 9.57 14.76 -2.42
N SER A 8 9.37 13.44 -2.56
CA SER A 8 8.53 12.90 -3.64
C SER A 8 7.09 13.41 -3.56
N ALA A 9 6.52 13.49 -2.35
CA ALA A 9 5.18 14.02 -2.14
C ALA A 9 5.07 15.50 -2.54
N ILE A 10 6.04 16.34 -2.16
CA ILE A 10 6.08 17.76 -2.51
C ILE A 10 6.20 17.94 -4.04
N VAL A 11 7.07 17.16 -4.69
CA VAL A 11 7.23 17.24 -6.15
C VAL A 11 5.95 16.82 -6.88
N LEU A 12 5.28 15.76 -6.40
CA LEU A 12 3.99 15.35 -6.94
C LEU A 12 2.95 16.46 -6.82
N LEU A 13 2.85 17.13 -5.67
CA LEU A 13 1.97 18.29 -5.51
C LEU A 13 2.36 19.45 -6.41
N ALA A 14 3.63 19.81 -6.49
CA ALA A 14 4.08 20.92 -7.33
C ALA A 14 3.71 20.72 -8.80
N ILE A 15 3.85 19.49 -9.32
CA ILE A 15 3.55 19.17 -10.72
C ILE A 15 2.04 19.02 -10.94
N PHE A 16 1.40 18.11 -10.20
CA PHE A 16 0.02 17.70 -10.50
C PHE A 16 -1.04 18.62 -9.94
N TYR A 17 -0.76 19.25 -8.80
CA TYR A 17 -1.65 20.24 -8.22
C TYR A 17 -1.25 21.65 -8.64
N GLY A 18 0.00 22.04 -8.43
CA GLY A 18 0.48 23.41 -8.68
C GLY A 18 0.53 23.81 -10.15
N ALA A 19 1.13 22.98 -11.02
CA ALA A 19 1.29 23.31 -12.44
C ALA A 19 0.09 22.87 -13.29
N LEU A 20 -0.43 21.66 -13.05
CA LEU A 20 -1.46 21.05 -13.90
C LEU A 20 -2.91 21.21 -13.38
N GLY A 21 -3.10 21.42 -12.06
CA GLY A 21 -4.44 21.48 -11.45
C GLY A 21 -5.25 20.17 -11.57
N TRP A 22 -4.58 19.05 -11.84
CA TRP A 22 -5.24 17.77 -12.11
C TRP A 22 -5.73 17.06 -10.86
N PHE A 23 -4.98 17.09 -9.76
CA PHE A 23 -5.33 16.33 -8.56
C PHE A 23 -5.19 17.21 -7.31
N PRO A 24 -6.31 17.68 -6.73
CA PRO A 24 -6.28 18.47 -5.50
C PRO A 24 -5.89 17.64 -4.27
N PRO A 25 -5.24 18.26 -3.26
CA PRO A 25 -5.04 17.65 -1.95
C PRO A 25 -6.36 17.63 -1.14
N GLY A 26 -6.35 16.90 -0.03
CA GLY A 26 -7.52 16.73 0.83
C GLY A 26 -8.29 15.44 0.54
N ARG A 27 -9.52 15.35 1.05
CA ARG A 27 -10.36 14.13 0.93
C ARG A 27 -11.44 14.25 -0.13
N LEU A 28 -12.03 15.42 -0.25
CA LEU A 28 -13.15 15.73 -1.13
C LEU A 28 -13.09 17.22 -1.49
N SER A 29 -13.65 17.57 -2.65
CA SER A 29 -13.89 18.95 -3.02
C SER A 29 -15.01 19.56 -2.14
N PRO A 30 -15.08 20.90 -2.00
CA PRO A 30 -16.14 21.56 -1.23
C PRO A 30 -17.56 21.17 -1.68
N GLU A 31 -17.73 20.98 -3.00
CA GLU A 31 -18.98 20.53 -3.61
C GLU A 31 -19.35 19.11 -3.16
N ALA A 32 -18.42 18.16 -3.29
CA ALA A 32 -18.62 16.79 -2.83
C ALA A 32 -18.82 16.71 -1.31
N GLN A 33 -18.12 17.54 -0.54
CA GLN A 33 -18.26 17.63 0.90
C GLN A 33 -19.66 18.12 1.32
N SER A 34 -20.25 19.07 0.58
CA SER A 34 -21.62 19.53 0.86
C SER A 34 -22.66 18.41 0.68
N ILE A 35 -22.46 17.52 -0.31
CA ILE A 35 -23.32 16.37 -0.56
C ILE A 35 -23.19 15.35 0.57
N VAL A 36 -21.96 15.07 1.01
CA VAL A 36 -21.69 14.10 2.09
C VAL A 36 -22.24 14.57 3.45
N HIS A 37 -22.31 15.89 3.69
CA HIS A 37 -22.92 16.45 4.90
C HIS A 37 -24.43 16.71 4.77
N SER A 38 -25.03 16.42 3.62
CA SER A 38 -26.48 16.54 3.43
C SER A 38 -27.24 15.44 4.18
N ALA A 39 -28.51 15.68 4.50
CA ALA A 39 -29.36 14.69 5.16
C ALA A 39 -29.66 13.45 4.30
N GLU A 40 -29.40 13.53 2.99
CA GLU A 40 -29.62 12.43 2.03
C GLU A 40 -28.46 11.41 2.04
N TRP A 41 -27.29 11.79 2.57
CA TRP A 41 -26.13 10.91 2.58
C TRP A 41 -26.20 9.87 3.69
N VAL A 42 -26.07 8.59 3.32
CA VAL A 42 -25.98 7.48 4.27
C VAL A 42 -24.55 6.97 4.34
N GLY A 43 -23.90 7.11 5.49
CA GLY A 43 -22.57 6.56 5.74
C GLY A 43 -22.65 5.09 6.15
N TYR A 44 -22.33 4.17 5.24
CA TYR A 44 -22.35 2.73 5.51
C TYR A 44 -21.04 2.24 6.13
N THR A 45 -19.92 2.63 5.52
CA THR A 45 -18.58 2.12 5.84
C THR A 45 -17.64 3.18 6.39
N GLY A 46 -17.92 4.46 6.13
CA GLY A 46 -17.03 5.58 6.45
C GLY A 46 -15.94 5.80 5.38
N LEU A 47 -15.91 4.98 4.32
CA LEU A 47 -15.04 5.18 3.16
C LEU A 47 -15.83 5.89 2.05
N TYR A 48 -15.47 7.13 1.74
CA TYR A 48 -16.20 7.94 0.76
C TYR A 48 -16.32 7.29 -0.62
N THR A 49 -15.33 6.49 -1.05
CA THR A 49 -15.39 5.78 -2.33
C THR A 49 -16.46 4.68 -2.35
N ILE A 50 -16.53 3.87 -1.28
CA ILE A 50 -17.52 2.79 -1.18
C ILE A 50 -18.90 3.38 -0.92
N ASP A 51 -18.99 4.33 0.02
CA ASP A 51 -20.24 4.98 0.37
C ASP A 51 -20.80 5.76 -0.82
N ALA A 52 -19.98 6.37 -1.69
CA ALA A 52 -20.46 7.02 -2.91
C ALA A 52 -21.11 6.04 -3.89
N ILE A 53 -20.53 4.85 -4.07
CA ILE A 53 -21.13 3.80 -4.90
C ILE A 53 -22.47 3.34 -4.30
N LEU A 54 -22.52 3.13 -2.98
CA LEU A 54 -23.72 2.68 -2.29
C LEU A 54 -24.84 3.73 -2.33
N ASN A 55 -24.50 5.01 -2.20
CA ASN A 55 -25.41 6.14 -2.37
C ASN A 55 -25.71 6.46 -3.85
N ARG A 56 -25.19 5.66 -4.79
CA ARG A 56 -25.35 5.84 -6.26
C ARG A 56 -24.90 7.22 -6.77
N ASN A 57 -23.98 7.87 -6.07
CA ASN A 57 -23.46 9.19 -6.42
C ASN A 57 -22.10 9.07 -7.12
N LEU A 58 -22.13 9.11 -8.45
CA LEU A 58 -20.91 9.02 -9.26
C LEU A 58 -20.01 10.26 -9.12
N PHE A 59 -20.57 11.42 -8.80
CA PHE A 59 -19.81 12.65 -8.64
C PHE A 59 -18.86 12.54 -7.44
N VAL A 60 -19.39 12.17 -6.26
CA VAL A 60 -18.58 11.97 -5.04
C VAL A 60 -17.58 10.83 -5.23
N PHE A 61 -17.94 9.79 -5.98
CA PHE A 61 -17.04 8.68 -6.26
C PHE A 61 -15.81 9.10 -7.06
N VAL A 62 -16.00 9.80 -8.18
CA VAL A 62 -14.89 10.27 -9.03
C VAL A 62 -14.06 11.32 -8.28
N ASP A 63 -14.71 12.20 -7.53
CA ASP A 63 -14.03 13.19 -6.71
C ASP A 63 -13.14 12.53 -5.63
N ALA A 64 -13.67 11.56 -4.89
CA ALA A 64 -12.90 10.81 -3.90
C ALA A 64 -11.70 10.07 -4.52
N LEU A 65 -11.86 9.45 -5.70
CA LEU A 65 -10.75 8.81 -6.41
C LEU A 65 -9.68 9.81 -6.86
N ARG A 66 -10.10 10.99 -7.31
CA ARG A 66 -9.20 12.07 -7.73
C ARG A 66 -8.31 12.54 -6.58
N HIS A 67 -8.86 12.65 -5.38
CA HIS A 67 -8.12 13.02 -4.16
C HIS A 67 -7.24 11.88 -3.63
N LEU A 68 -7.60 10.61 -3.88
CA LEU A 68 -6.79 9.45 -3.50
C LEU A 68 -5.59 9.21 -4.42
N PHE A 69 -5.62 9.71 -5.66
CA PHE A 69 -4.63 9.37 -6.68
C PHE A 69 -3.19 9.73 -6.27
N LEU A 70 -2.94 10.97 -5.83
CA LEU A 70 -1.58 11.40 -5.48
C LEU A 70 -1.01 10.72 -4.23
N PRO A 71 -1.75 10.60 -3.11
CA PRO A 71 -1.29 9.81 -1.97
C PRO A 71 -0.94 8.38 -2.34
N VAL A 72 -1.81 7.70 -3.10
CA VAL A 72 -1.58 6.32 -3.54
C VAL A 72 -0.35 6.22 -4.44
N LEU A 73 -0.22 7.13 -5.41
CA LEU A 73 0.94 7.17 -6.30
C LEU A 73 2.25 7.37 -5.52
N ASN A 74 2.25 8.25 -4.52
CA ASN A 74 3.42 8.46 -3.65
C ASN A 74 3.80 7.17 -2.91
N LEU A 75 2.83 6.46 -2.34
CA LEU A 75 3.07 5.19 -1.65
C LEU A 75 3.58 4.09 -2.58
N VAL A 76 3.05 4.03 -3.81
CA VAL A 76 3.53 3.09 -4.83
C VAL A 76 4.98 3.39 -5.19
N ILE A 77 5.34 4.66 -5.43
CA ILE A 77 6.71 5.05 -5.76
C ILE A 77 7.68 4.68 -4.63
N VAL A 78 7.30 4.98 -3.38
CA VAL A 78 8.14 4.73 -2.20
C VAL A 78 8.27 3.24 -1.90
N GLY A 79 7.17 2.48 -1.93
CA GLY A 79 7.16 1.06 -1.57
C GLY A 79 7.73 0.14 -2.66
N ASN A 80 7.47 0.44 -3.93
CA ASN A 80 7.76 -0.50 -5.03
C ASN A 80 9.27 -0.64 -5.33
N ALA A 81 10.07 0.41 -5.10
CA ALA A 81 11.50 0.36 -5.40
C ALA A 81 12.25 -0.75 -4.61
N GLY A 82 11.85 -0.99 -3.36
CA GLY A 82 12.40 -2.06 -2.52
C GLY A 82 11.96 -3.44 -3.02
N ILE A 83 10.66 -3.61 -3.23
CA ILE A 83 10.05 -4.85 -3.71
C ILE A 83 10.67 -5.28 -5.04
N MET A 84 10.79 -4.38 -6.01
CA MET A 84 11.40 -4.68 -7.32
C MET A 84 12.86 -5.11 -7.21
N ARG A 85 13.62 -4.48 -6.31
CA ARG A 85 15.03 -4.82 -6.09
C ARG A 85 15.17 -6.23 -5.52
N VAL A 86 14.38 -6.55 -4.50
CA VAL A 86 14.37 -7.88 -3.88
C VAL A 86 13.92 -8.92 -4.90
N MET A 87 12.82 -8.66 -5.61
CA MET A 87 12.33 -9.56 -6.66
C MET A 87 13.40 -9.85 -7.72
N ARG A 88 14.10 -8.81 -8.19
CA ARG A 88 15.18 -8.96 -9.18
C ARG A 88 16.34 -9.80 -8.63
N SER A 89 16.79 -9.54 -7.40
CA SER A 89 17.89 -10.30 -6.78
C SER A 89 17.51 -11.76 -6.62
N SER A 90 16.34 -12.02 -6.04
CA SER A 90 15.85 -13.38 -5.79
C SER A 90 15.60 -14.13 -7.09
N LEU A 91 15.07 -13.48 -8.13
CA LEU A 91 14.89 -14.10 -9.43
C LEU A 91 16.23 -14.48 -10.06
N LEU A 92 17.24 -13.59 -10.00
CA LEU A 92 18.58 -13.91 -10.49
C LEU A 92 19.20 -15.09 -9.75
N GLU A 93 19.07 -15.15 -8.42
CA GLU A 93 19.56 -16.28 -7.62
C GLU A 93 18.85 -17.59 -8.00
N GLU A 94 17.52 -17.59 -8.14
CA GLU A 94 16.76 -18.78 -8.53
C GLU A 94 17.15 -19.29 -9.92
N LEU A 95 17.43 -18.39 -10.88
CA LEU A 95 17.80 -18.77 -12.25
C LEU A 95 19.14 -19.53 -12.34
N HIS A 96 20.01 -19.42 -11.34
CA HIS A 96 21.29 -20.12 -11.29
C HIS A 96 21.22 -21.48 -10.55
N LYS A 97 20.04 -21.88 -10.04
CA LYS A 97 19.89 -23.14 -9.30
C LYS A 97 19.77 -24.35 -10.23
N GLU A 98 20.23 -25.50 -9.74
CA GLU A 98 20.29 -26.75 -10.50
C GLU A 98 18.93 -27.21 -11.04
N TYR A 99 17.84 -27.00 -10.31
CA TYR A 99 16.50 -27.38 -10.76
C TYR A 99 16.05 -26.57 -12.00
N VAL A 100 16.50 -25.31 -12.12
CA VAL A 100 16.24 -24.46 -13.30
C VAL A 100 17.07 -24.94 -14.48
N MET A 101 18.34 -25.25 -14.25
CA MET A 101 19.20 -25.83 -15.29
C MET A 101 18.64 -27.15 -15.80
N ALA A 102 18.19 -28.03 -14.89
CA ALA A 102 17.56 -29.30 -15.23
C ALA A 102 16.26 -29.14 -16.03
N ALA A 103 15.47 -28.09 -15.77
CA ALA A 103 14.28 -27.78 -16.56
C ALA A 103 14.66 -27.32 -17.98
N ARG A 104 15.70 -26.49 -18.11
CA ARG A 104 16.22 -26.04 -19.42
C ARG A 104 16.78 -27.21 -20.23
N THR A 105 17.55 -28.12 -19.63
CA THR A 105 18.11 -29.29 -20.34
C THR A 105 17.04 -30.26 -20.81
N LYS A 106 15.89 -30.30 -20.13
CA LYS A 106 14.69 -31.06 -20.56
C LYS A 106 13.92 -30.40 -21.72
N GLY A 107 14.35 -29.25 -22.23
CA GLY A 107 13.71 -28.55 -23.35
C GLY A 107 12.45 -27.76 -22.96
N VAL A 108 12.25 -27.49 -21.67
CA VAL A 108 11.11 -26.68 -21.22
C VAL A 108 11.26 -25.24 -21.78
N PRO A 109 10.20 -24.64 -22.35
CA PRO A 109 10.26 -23.28 -22.87
C PRO A 109 10.70 -22.27 -21.81
N GLU A 110 11.59 -21.34 -22.16
CA GLU A 110 12.18 -20.36 -21.23
C GLU A 110 11.12 -19.55 -20.47
N LYS A 111 9.99 -19.20 -21.13
CA LYS A 111 8.86 -18.51 -20.47
C LYS A 111 8.26 -19.34 -19.33
N VAL A 112 8.18 -20.67 -19.48
CA VAL A 112 7.66 -21.58 -18.44
C VAL A 112 8.69 -21.75 -17.34
N VAL A 113 9.98 -21.85 -17.68
CA VAL A 113 11.09 -21.88 -16.73
C VAL A 113 11.08 -20.64 -15.83
N ILE A 114 11.01 -19.46 -16.42
CA ILE A 114 11.00 -18.20 -15.68
C ILE A 114 9.70 -18.09 -14.85
N ASN A 115 8.53 -18.17 -15.46
CA ASN A 115 7.27 -17.84 -14.78
C ASN A 115 6.82 -18.90 -13.76
N LYS A 116 7.07 -20.18 -14.04
CA LYS A 116 6.55 -21.28 -13.20
C LYS A 116 7.60 -21.83 -12.23
N HIS A 117 8.88 -21.88 -12.63
CA HIS A 117 9.92 -22.50 -11.83
C HIS A 117 10.72 -21.48 -11.01
N ALA A 118 11.29 -20.45 -11.65
CA ALA A 118 12.10 -19.47 -10.95
C ALA A 118 11.26 -18.41 -10.20
N MET A 119 10.24 -17.84 -10.85
CA MET A 119 9.44 -16.73 -10.30
C MET A 119 8.65 -17.14 -9.06
N ARG A 120 8.10 -18.36 -9.02
CA ARG A 120 7.37 -18.86 -7.85
C ARG A 120 8.23 -18.89 -6.58
N ASN A 121 9.48 -19.33 -6.69
CA ASN A 121 10.39 -19.39 -5.56
C ASN A 121 10.96 -18.00 -5.22
N ALA A 122 11.22 -17.17 -6.24
CA ALA A 122 11.67 -15.79 -6.05
C ALA A 122 10.62 -14.89 -5.37
N MET A 123 9.33 -15.21 -5.49
CA MET A 123 8.25 -14.46 -4.82
C MET A 123 8.23 -14.65 -3.31
N ILE A 124 8.87 -15.69 -2.76
CA ILE A 124 8.88 -15.97 -1.33
C ILE A 124 9.36 -14.72 -0.55
N PRO A 125 10.60 -14.22 -0.70
CA PRO A 125 11.04 -13.02 0.04
C PRO A 125 10.25 -11.75 -0.29
N VAL A 126 9.66 -11.67 -1.49
CA VAL A 126 8.86 -10.54 -1.93
C VAL A 126 7.55 -10.43 -1.15
N VAL A 127 6.91 -11.55 -0.83
CA VAL A 127 5.66 -11.55 -0.05
C VAL A 127 5.89 -11.12 1.40
N THR A 128 6.97 -11.55 2.06
CA THR A 128 7.33 -10.99 3.39
C THR A 128 7.47 -9.49 3.32
N MET A 129 8.27 -9.00 2.37
CA MET A 129 8.54 -7.57 2.27
C MET A 129 7.25 -6.78 2.00
N ALA A 130 6.39 -7.29 1.12
CA ALA A 130 5.10 -6.68 0.83
C ALA A 130 4.19 -6.63 2.08
N GLY A 131 4.13 -7.71 2.87
CA GLY A 131 3.32 -7.72 4.08
C GLY A 131 3.80 -6.76 5.16
N VAL A 132 5.12 -6.66 5.37
CA VAL A 132 5.71 -5.67 6.29
C VAL A 132 5.39 -4.25 5.82
N LEU A 133 5.44 -3.98 4.51
CA LEU A 133 5.07 -2.68 3.95
C LEU A 133 3.60 -2.34 4.16
N VAL A 134 2.69 -3.30 3.93
CA VAL A 134 1.26 -3.11 4.18
C VAL A 134 0.99 -2.81 5.65
N ALA A 135 1.59 -3.58 6.57
CA ALA A 135 1.49 -3.31 8.01
C ALA A 135 1.99 -1.90 8.37
N SER A 136 3.11 -1.49 7.76
CA SER A 136 3.70 -0.17 7.96
C SER A 136 2.78 0.94 7.46
N PHE A 137 2.09 0.75 6.33
CA PHE A 137 1.14 1.73 5.80
C PHE A 137 -0.10 1.87 6.68
N LEU A 138 -0.62 0.77 7.21
CA LEU A 138 -1.78 0.76 8.12
C LEU A 138 -1.47 1.38 9.49
N THR A 139 -0.23 1.21 9.94
CA THR A 139 0.30 1.76 11.20
C THR A 139 0.60 3.27 11.09
N GLY A 140 0.29 3.90 9.95
CA GLY A 140 0.28 5.36 9.81
C GLY A 140 1.37 5.90 8.91
N LEU A 141 0.97 6.82 8.03
CA LEU A 141 1.83 7.44 7.02
C LEU A 141 1.92 8.93 7.27
N VAL A 142 2.31 9.32 8.50
CA VAL A 142 2.20 10.69 9.04
C VAL A 142 2.64 11.76 8.03
N ILE A 143 3.80 11.56 7.39
CA ILE A 143 4.36 12.49 6.40
C ILE A 143 3.44 12.61 5.18
N THR A 144 3.05 11.49 4.57
CA THR A 144 2.17 11.47 3.39
C THR A 144 0.80 12.06 3.72
N GLU A 145 0.23 11.69 4.87
CA GLU A 145 -1.08 12.18 5.33
C GLU A 145 -1.07 13.70 5.59
N THR A 146 0.05 14.23 6.09
CA THR A 146 0.21 15.66 6.34
C THR A 146 0.38 16.43 5.04
N VAL A 147 1.27 15.97 4.14
CA VAL A 147 1.59 16.68 2.89
C VAL A 147 0.39 16.74 1.95
N PHE A 148 -0.38 15.66 1.83
CA PHE A 148 -1.57 15.62 0.97
C PHE A 148 -2.86 16.08 1.67
N GLU A 149 -2.79 16.56 2.91
CA GLU A 149 -3.95 16.89 3.76
C GLU A 149 -4.98 15.75 3.90
N PHE A 150 -4.55 14.51 3.65
CA PHE A 150 -5.36 13.31 3.80
C PHE A 150 -5.19 12.76 5.22
N LYS A 151 -5.76 13.46 6.21
CA LYS A 151 -5.59 13.16 7.65
C LYS A 151 -6.14 11.78 7.99
N GLY A 152 -5.27 10.83 8.34
CA GLY A 152 -5.61 9.47 8.74
C GLY A 152 -5.22 9.15 10.18
N LEU A 153 -5.02 7.86 10.45
CA LEU A 153 -4.64 7.36 11.77
C LEU A 153 -3.22 7.81 12.18
N GLY A 154 -2.29 7.85 11.22
CA GLY A 154 -0.92 8.29 11.49
C GLY A 154 -0.87 9.76 11.91
N TYR A 155 -1.56 10.62 11.17
CA TYR A 155 -1.72 12.03 11.50
C TYR A 155 -2.36 12.21 12.88
N TRP A 156 -3.44 11.47 13.18
CA TRP A 156 -4.10 11.53 14.48
C TRP A 156 -3.17 11.15 15.62
N ALA A 157 -2.42 10.05 15.48
CA ALA A 157 -1.48 9.59 16.49
C ALA A 157 -0.31 10.58 16.70
N ALA A 158 0.22 11.14 15.61
CA ALA A 158 1.25 12.16 15.68
C ALA A 158 0.75 13.43 16.38
N HIS A 159 -0.49 13.85 16.07
CA HIS A 159 -1.11 15.00 16.69
C HIS A 159 -1.36 14.76 18.20
N ALA A 160 -1.87 13.60 18.57
CA ALA A 160 -2.04 13.20 19.97
C ALA A 160 -0.71 13.22 20.74
N ALA A 161 0.38 12.74 20.12
CA ALA A 161 1.71 12.78 20.71
C ALA A 161 2.19 14.22 20.95
N THR A 162 1.94 15.15 20.01
CA THR A 162 2.29 16.57 20.20
C THR A 162 1.48 17.25 21.31
N GLN A 163 0.28 16.75 21.61
CA GLN A 163 -0.57 17.24 22.69
C GLN A 163 -0.34 16.53 24.03
N LEU A 164 0.65 15.62 24.11
CA LEU A 164 0.93 14.81 25.30
C LEU A 164 -0.29 13.97 25.77
N ASP A 165 -1.15 13.57 24.83
CA ASP A 165 -2.25 12.63 25.10
C ASP A 165 -1.71 11.19 25.17
N PHE A 166 -1.16 10.84 26.33
CA PHE A 166 -0.59 9.51 26.58
C PHE A 166 -1.59 8.37 26.35
N PRO A 167 -2.86 8.44 26.79
CA PRO A 167 -3.86 7.43 26.48
C PRO A 167 -4.04 7.18 24.97
N ALA A 168 -4.15 8.23 24.17
CA ALA A 168 -4.32 8.10 22.72
C ALA A 168 -3.08 7.48 22.04
N VAL A 169 -1.87 7.89 22.44
CA VAL A 169 -0.62 7.32 21.92
C VAL A 169 -0.49 5.83 22.31
N LEU A 170 -0.85 5.46 23.54
CA LEU A 170 -0.82 4.08 23.99
C LEU A 170 -1.84 3.22 23.23
N ALA A 171 -3.06 3.72 23.02
CA ALA A 171 -4.09 3.05 22.24
C ALA A 171 -3.62 2.81 20.79
N PHE A 172 -2.98 3.81 20.18
CA PHE A 172 -2.39 3.68 18.86
C PHE A 172 -1.26 2.64 18.82
N ALA A 173 -0.36 2.63 19.82
CA ALA A 173 0.72 1.65 19.90
C ALA A 173 0.17 0.21 20.01
N LEU A 174 -0.85 -0.01 20.84
CA LEU A 174 -1.51 -1.31 20.96
C LEU A 174 -2.20 -1.74 19.66
N PHE A 175 -2.95 -0.82 19.03
CA PHE A 175 -3.59 -1.06 17.73
C PHE A 175 -2.56 -1.44 16.66
N SER A 176 -1.46 -0.70 16.60
CA SER A 176 -0.34 -0.96 15.69
C SER A 176 0.27 -2.35 15.89
N GLY A 177 0.44 -2.76 17.14
CA GLY A 177 0.89 -4.10 17.49
C GLY A 177 -0.06 -5.20 16.98
N ILE A 178 -1.38 -5.02 17.15
CA ILE A 178 -2.39 -5.95 16.64
C ILE A 178 -2.32 -6.03 15.11
N VAL A 179 -2.29 -4.89 14.43
CA VAL A 179 -2.18 -4.81 12.96
C VAL A 179 -0.91 -5.52 12.47
N PHE A 180 0.22 -5.33 13.17
CA PHE A 180 1.47 -5.98 12.84
C PHE A 180 1.37 -7.51 12.98
N VAL A 181 0.83 -8.02 14.08
CA VAL A 181 0.64 -9.47 14.29
C VAL A 181 -0.30 -10.07 13.23
N VAL A 182 -1.43 -9.42 12.95
CA VAL A 182 -2.38 -9.87 11.93
C VAL A 182 -1.74 -9.87 10.54
N SER A 183 -0.96 -8.84 10.22
CA SER A 183 -0.27 -8.75 8.92
C SER A 183 0.77 -9.85 8.75
N ASN A 184 1.56 -10.16 9.80
CA ASN A 184 2.50 -11.28 9.75
C ASN A 184 1.78 -12.62 9.61
N LEU A 185 0.68 -12.83 10.34
CA LEU A 185 -0.13 -14.05 10.18
C LEU A 185 -0.64 -14.21 8.74
N LEU A 186 -1.11 -13.14 8.11
CA LEU A 186 -1.55 -13.17 6.70
C LEU A 186 -0.39 -13.52 5.76
N VAL A 187 0.81 -13.00 6.01
CA VAL A 187 2.03 -13.33 5.26
C VAL A 187 2.37 -14.81 5.42
N ASP A 188 2.32 -15.35 6.62
CA ASP A 188 2.61 -16.77 6.90
C ASP A 188 1.60 -17.70 6.21
N ILE A 189 0.33 -17.32 6.17
CA ILE A 189 -0.70 -18.06 5.41
C ILE A 189 -0.42 -17.99 3.91
N LEU A 190 -0.04 -16.82 3.38
CA LEU A 190 0.35 -16.67 1.98
C LEU A 190 1.58 -17.52 1.64
N TYR A 191 2.53 -17.65 2.58
CA TYR A 191 3.67 -18.55 2.44
C TYR A 191 3.24 -20.00 2.29
N ALA A 192 2.34 -20.47 3.14
CA ALA A 192 1.82 -21.84 3.08
C ALA A 192 1.16 -22.15 1.72
N TYR A 193 0.56 -21.15 1.06
CA TYR A 193 -0.01 -21.31 -0.28
C TYR A 193 1.06 -21.29 -1.39
N LEU A 194 2.06 -20.42 -1.26
CA LEU A 194 3.07 -20.21 -2.28
C LEU A 194 4.14 -21.30 -2.29
N ASP A 195 4.55 -21.82 -1.13
CA ASP A 195 5.58 -22.85 -1.02
C ASP A 195 5.00 -24.27 -1.19
N PRO A 196 5.31 -24.96 -2.31
CA PRO A 196 4.86 -26.33 -2.52
C PRO A 196 5.59 -27.36 -1.64
N ARG A 197 6.69 -27.02 -0.97
CA ARG A 197 7.47 -27.95 -0.11
C ARG A 197 6.75 -28.28 1.18
N ILE A 198 5.93 -27.37 1.68
CA ILE A 198 5.11 -27.56 2.89
C ILE A 198 4.03 -28.64 2.66
N ARG A 199 3.68 -28.94 1.39
CA ARG A 199 2.73 -30.01 1.03
C ARG A 199 3.36 -31.40 0.91
N LEU A 200 4.68 -31.52 1.00
CA LEU A 200 5.41 -32.80 0.89
C LEU A 200 5.92 -33.32 2.24
N GLY A 201 5.51 -32.69 3.35
CA GLY A 201 5.75 -33.14 4.72
C GLY A 201 4.58 -33.94 5.27
#